data_AF-A0A7W0WJ73-F1
#
_entry.id   AF-A0A7W0WJ73-F1
#
_cell.length_a   1.000
_cell.length_b   1.000
_cell.length_c   1.000
_cell.angle_alpha   90.00
_cell.angle_beta   90.00
_cell.angle_gamma   90.00
#
_symmetry.space_group_name_H-M   'P 1'
#
loop_
_entity.id
_entity.type
_entity.pdbx_description
1 polymer ?
#
loop_
_entity_poly.entity_id
_entity_poly.type
_entity_poly.pdbx_seq_one_letter_code
_entity_poly.pdbx_strand_id
1 'polypeptide(L)'
;MFVAALFAGLPAVVVACWLLWAGGHSLRVRVTLSLLVVATWLIGSGLVRERVLRPLQTIANLLAALREGDYSIRARGARTDDGLSLALLEVNMLSDTLRTQRLGALEATTLLRRVIEEIDVAV
;
A
#
# COMPACT_ATOMS: atom_id res chain seq x y z
N MET A 1 -5.10 -7.92 8.49
CA MET A 1 -6.41 -7.77 7.82
C MET A 1 -6.84 -8.99 7.01
N PHE A 2 -6.02 -9.58 6.13
CA PHE A 2 -6.41 -10.81 5.38
C PHE A 2 -6.82 -11.98 6.29
N VAL A 3 -6.05 -12.24 7.36
CA VAL A 3 -6.39 -13.25 8.36
C VAL A 3 -7.71 -12.91 9.07
N ALA A 4 -7.95 -11.63 9.39
CA ALA A 4 -9.20 -11.19 9.99
C ALA A 4 -10.41 -11.33 9.04
N ALA A 5 -10.25 -11.04 7.75
CA ALA A 5 -11.29 -11.26 6.73
C ALA A 5 -11.58 -12.75 6.53
N LEU A 6 -10.55 -13.60 6.60
CA LEU A 6 -10.68 -15.05 6.56
C LEU A 6 -11.46 -15.56 7.79
N PHE A 7 -11.12 -15.07 8.99
CA PHE A 7 -11.81 -15.42 10.24
C PHE A 7 -13.22 -14.82 10.36
N ALA A 8 -13.51 -13.67 9.75
CA ALA A 8 -14.85 -13.06 9.78
C ALA A 8 -15.84 -13.82 8.88
N GLY A 9 -15.39 -14.34 7.75
CA GLY A 9 -16.24 -15.14 6.84
C GLY A 9 -16.44 -16.59 7.28
N LEU A 10 -15.45 -17.16 7.98
CA LEU A 10 -15.45 -18.54 8.45
C LEU A 10 -16.71 -18.96 9.25
N PRO A 11 -17.17 -18.21 10.27
CA PRO A 11 -18.36 -18.58 11.03
C PRO A 11 -19.63 -18.54 10.17
N ALA A 12 -19.76 -17.60 9.25
CA ALA A 12 -20.90 -17.54 8.33
C ALA A 12 -20.93 -18.75 7.38
N VAL A 13 -19.76 -19.17 6.87
CA VAL A 13 -19.62 -20.36 6.02
C VAL A 13 -19.95 -21.64 6.81
N VAL A 14 -19.44 -21.75 8.03
CA VAL A 14 -19.69 -22.91 8.91
C VAL A 14 -21.17 -23.03 9.26
N VAL A 15 -21.83 -21.92 9.62
CA VAL A 15 -23.27 -21.91 9.92
C VAL A 15 -24.08 -22.26 8.68
N ALA A 16 -23.76 -21.71 7.51
CA ALA A 16 -24.46 -22.03 6.26
C ALA A 16 -24.33 -23.51 5.87
N CYS A 17 -23.13 -24.08 5.97
CA CYS A 17 -22.90 -25.51 5.74
C CYS A 17 -23.65 -26.37 6.76
N TRP A 18 -23.62 -26.00 8.04
CA TRP A 18 -24.32 -26.74 9.10
C TRP A 18 -25.84 -26.77 8.87
N LEU A 19 -26.44 -25.63 8.53
CA LEU A 19 -27.87 -25.50 8.23
C LEU A 19 -28.29 -26.33 6.99
N LEU A 20 -27.45 -26.34 5.95
CA LEU A 20 -27.69 -27.11 4.72
C LEU A 20 -27.58 -28.62 4.91
N TRP A 21 -26.72 -29.06 5.83
CA TRP A 21 -26.52 -30.47 6.13
C TRP A 21 -27.52 -31.00 7.17
N ALA A 22 -28.02 -30.14 8.07
CA ALA A 22 -29.06 -30.45 9.03
C ALA A 22 -30.47 -30.48 8.41
N GLY A 23 -30.74 -29.63 7.41
CA GLY A 23 -31.96 -29.73 6.60
C GLY A 23 -31.89 -30.94 5.66
N GLY A 24 -32.96 -31.75 5.61
CA GLY A 24 -33.10 -32.92 4.73
C GLY A 24 -33.16 -32.59 3.22
N HIS A 25 -32.38 -31.62 2.76
CA HIS A 25 -32.29 -31.16 1.39
C HIS A 25 -31.61 -32.19 0.49
N SER A 26 -31.98 -32.20 -0.79
CA SER A 26 -31.37 -33.10 -1.77
C SER A 26 -29.87 -32.81 -1.93
N LEU A 27 -29.10 -33.86 -2.24
CA LEU A 27 -27.64 -33.80 -2.39
C LEU A 27 -27.19 -32.72 -3.38
N ARG A 28 -27.98 -32.48 -4.45
CA ARG A 28 -27.68 -31.44 -5.46
C ARG A 28 -27.70 -30.04 -4.84
N VAL A 29 -28.73 -29.71 -4.06
CA VAL A 29 -28.88 -28.40 -3.42
C VAL A 29 -27.77 -28.15 -2.39
N ARG A 30 -27.43 -29.20 -1.64
CA ARG A 30 -26.37 -29.16 -0.63
C ARG A 30 -25.01 -28.85 -1.25
N VAL A 31 -24.66 -29.54 -2.36
CA VAL A 31 -23.37 -29.35 -3.04
C VAL A 31 -23.30 -27.99 -3.74
N THR A 32 -24.33 -27.57 -4.45
CA THR A 32 -24.31 -26.29 -5.18
C THR A 32 -24.19 -25.09 -4.24
N LEU A 33 -24.96 -25.06 -3.15
CA LEU A 33 -24.89 -23.97 -2.18
C LEU A 33 -23.58 -23.98 -1.40
N SER A 34 -23.06 -25.15 -1.02
CA SER A 34 -21.75 -25.24 -0.35
C SER A 34 -20.64 -24.69 -1.25
N LEU A 35 -20.65 -25.07 -2.53
CA LEU A 35 -19.67 -24.59 -3.51
C LEU A 35 -19.78 -23.07 -3.73
N LEU A 36 -21.01 -22.55 -3.85
CA LEU A 36 -21.26 -21.12 -4.00
C LEU A 36 -20.73 -20.33 -2.81
N VAL A 37 -21.04 -20.77 -1.58
CA VAL A 37 -20.60 -20.11 -0.35
C VAL A 37 -19.07 -20.09 -0.25
N VAL A 38 -18.42 -21.22 -0.50
CA VAL A 38 -16.95 -21.31 -0.47
C VAL A 38 -16.33 -20.45 -1.58
N ALA A 39 -16.89 -20.48 -2.80
CA ALA A 39 -16.39 -19.68 -3.91
C ALA A 39 -16.50 -18.18 -3.63
N THR A 40 -17.66 -17.70 -3.15
CA THR A 40 -17.86 -16.28 -2.80
C THR A 40 -16.92 -15.85 -1.67
N TRP A 41 -16.69 -16.71 -0.68
CA TRP A 41 -15.74 -16.43 0.41
C TRP A 41 -14.29 -16.33 -0.08
N LEU A 42 -13.84 -17.26 -0.93
CA LEU A 42 -12.49 -17.24 -1.50
C LEU A 42 -12.27 -16.02 -2.40
N ILE A 43 -13.24 -15.70 -3.27
CA ILE A 43 -13.18 -14.53 -4.16
C ILE A 43 -13.14 -13.24 -3.32
N GLY A 44 -14.03 -13.10 -2.34
CA GLY A 44 -14.06 -11.93 -1.45
C GLY A 44 -12.74 -11.76 -0.68
N SER A 45 -12.18 -12.85 -0.16
CA SER A 45 -10.87 -12.84 0.53
C SER A 45 -9.73 -12.44 -0.41
N GLY A 46 -9.73 -12.94 -1.64
CA GLY A 46 -8.74 -12.60 -2.67
C GLY A 46 -8.76 -11.13 -3.07
N LEU A 47 -9.96 -10.55 -3.23
CA LEU A 47 -10.12 -9.14 -3.56
C LEU A 47 -9.59 -8.22 -2.45
N VAL A 48 -9.84 -8.56 -1.18
CA VAL A 48 -9.28 -7.81 -0.04
C VAL A 48 -7.75 -7.90 -0.02
N ARG A 49 -7.20 -9.08 -0.35
CA ARG A 49 -5.74 -9.28 -0.43
C ARG A 49 -5.11 -8.35 -1.47
N GLU A 50 -5.66 -8.29 -2.68
CA GLU A 50 -5.11 -7.42 -3.74
C GLU A 50 -5.18 -5.93 -3.41
N ARG A 51 -6.27 -5.49 -2.74
CA ARG A 51 -6.43 -4.09 -2.32
C ARG A 51 -5.36 -3.63 -1.34
N VAL A 52 -4.81 -4.53 -0.52
CA VAL A 52 -3.79 -4.18 0.49
C VAL A 52 -2.37 -4.37 -0.06
N LEU A 53 -2.11 -5.45 -0.80
CA LEU A 53 -0.75 -5.79 -1.25
C LEU A 53 -0.20 -4.83 -2.32
N ARG A 54 -1.01 -4.45 -3.31
CA ARG A 54 -0.56 -3.57 -4.40
C ARG A 54 -0.03 -2.22 -3.90
N PRO A 55 -0.80 -1.47 -3.08
CA PRO A 55 -0.33 -0.21 -2.53
C PRO A 55 0.83 -0.36 -1.54
N LEU A 56 0.92 -1.45 -0.76
CA LEU A 56 2.10 -1.73 0.07
C LEU A 56 3.38 -1.91 -0.76
N GLN A 57 3.29 -2.61 -1.90
CA GLN A 57 4.41 -2.72 -2.84
C GLN A 57 4.82 -1.35 -3.41
N THR A 58 3.85 -0.47 -3.67
CA THR A 58 4.14 0.88 -4.15
C THR A 58 4.89 1.68 -3.07
N ILE A 59 4.47 1.61 -1.81
CA ILE A 59 5.19 2.25 -0.69
C ILE A 59 6.62 1.71 -0.59
N ALA A 60 6.80 0.39 -0.64
CA ALA A 60 8.13 -0.23 -0.56
C ALA A 60 9.05 0.24 -1.70
N ASN A 61 8.53 0.32 -2.93
CA ASN A 61 9.29 0.79 -4.08
C ASN A 61 9.65 2.28 -3.97
N LEU A 62 8.75 3.13 -3.47
CA LEU A 62 9.04 4.54 -3.24
C LEU A 62 10.10 4.74 -2.17
N LEU A 63 10.05 3.96 -1.08
CA LEU A 63 11.07 3.98 -0.05
C LEU A 63 12.44 3.51 -0.58
N ALA A 64 12.45 2.53 -1.49
CA ALA A 64 13.68 2.11 -2.18
C ALA A 64 14.24 3.23 -3.05
N ALA A 65 13.40 3.92 -3.84
CA ALA A 65 13.80 5.06 -4.65
C ALA A 65 14.32 6.23 -3.81
N LEU A 66 13.67 6.53 -2.68
CA LEU A 66 14.11 7.50 -1.68
C LEU A 66 15.50 7.16 -1.15
N ARG A 67 15.76 5.88 -0.83
CA ARG A 67 17.08 5.41 -0.37
C ARG A 67 18.16 5.57 -1.44
N GLU A 68 17.80 5.42 -2.71
CA GLU A 68 18.69 5.61 -3.86
C GLU A 68 18.84 7.10 -4.24
N GLY A 69 18.14 8.02 -3.56
CA GLY A 69 18.21 9.46 -3.78
C GLY A 69 17.38 9.96 -4.97
N ASP A 70 16.50 9.11 -5.52
CA ASP A 70 15.52 9.50 -6.53
C ASP A 70 14.24 10.02 -5.86
N TYR A 71 14.22 11.34 -5.67
CA TYR A 71 13.09 12.07 -5.08
C TYR A 71 12.04 12.52 -6.11
N SER A 72 12.17 12.11 -7.37
CA SER A 72 11.26 12.54 -8.44
C SER A 72 9.96 11.72 -8.48
N ILE A 73 10.00 10.50 -7.94
CA ILE A 73 8.89 9.55 -7.98
C ILE A 73 7.87 9.87 -6.89
N ARG A 74 6.59 9.92 -7.29
CA ARG A 74 5.45 10.19 -6.40
C ARG A 74 4.38 9.12 -6.55
N ALA A 75 3.81 8.71 -5.42
CA ALA A 75 2.65 7.83 -5.41
C ALA A 75 1.41 8.57 -5.95
N ARG A 76 0.86 8.08 -7.08
CA ARG A 76 -0.49 8.43 -7.52
C ARG A 76 -1.48 7.46 -6.86
N GLY A 77 -2.37 7.99 -6.01
CA GLY A 77 -3.32 7.18 -5.25
C GLY A 77 -3.61 7.68 -3.83
N ALA A 78 -2.87 8.68 -3.33
CA ALA A 78 -3.03 9.29 -2.01
C ALA A 78 -4.32 10.15 -1.85
N ARG A 79 -5.35 9.93 -2.67
CA ARG A 79 -6.60 10.71 -2.68
C ARG A 79 -7.82 9.93 -2.16
N THR A 80 -7.65 8.67 -1.80
CA THR A 80 -8.73 7.84 -1.23
C THR A 80 -8.71 7.98 0.29
N ASP A 81 -9.86 7.99 0.96
CA ASP A 81 -9.94 8.22 2.42
C ASP A 81 -9.69 6.92 3.23
N ASP A 82 -8.63 6.19 2.86
CA ASP A 82 -8.21 4.93 3.50
C ASP A 82 -6.85 5.13 4.19
N GLY A 83 -6.58 4.41 5.27
CA GLY A 83 -5.36 4.55 6.07
C GLY A 83 -4.08 4.33 5.24
N LEU A 84 -4.16 3.55 4.17
CA LEU A 84 -3.04 3.32 3.26
C LEU A 84 -2.75 4.51 2.33
N SER A 85 -3.77 5.30 2.02
CA SER A 85 -3.63 6.56 1.26
C SER A 85 -2.95 7.64 2.10
N LEU A 86 -3.25 7.69 3.40
CA LEU A 86 -2.56 8.56 4.35
C LEU A 86 -1.06 8.22 4.43
N ALA A 87 -0.71 6.92 4.44
CA ALA A 87 0.69 6.50 4.38
C ALA A 87 1.38 6.93 3.07
N LEU A 88 0.71 6.85 1.92
CA LEU A 88 1.25 7.34 0.64
C LEU A 88 1.46 8.86 0.65
N LEU A 89 0.58 9.62 1.31
CA LEU A 89 0.68 11.06 1.47
C LEU A 89 1.91 11.43 2.31
N GLU A 90 2.11 10.72 3.42
CA GLU A 90 3.28 10.91 4.30
C GLU A 90 4.59 10.63 3.56
N VAL A 91 4.66 9.57 2.76
CA VAL A 91 5.84 9.26 1.94
C VAL A 91 6.11 10.39 0.93
N ASN A 92 5.08 10.93 0.29
CA ASN A 92 5.26 12.06 -0.64
C ASN A 92 5.78 13.31 0.07
N MET A 93 5.29 13.62 1.27
CA MET A 93 5.78 14.75 2.09
C MET A 93 7.25 14.57 2.49
N LEU A 94 7.63 13.34 2.85
CA LEU A 94 9.02 13.01 3.16
C LEU A 94 9.94 13.21 1.94
N SER A 95 9.51 12.74 0.76
CA SER A 95 10.25 12.95 -0.49
C SER A 95 10.48 14.42 -0.80
N ASP A 96 9.46 15.27 -0.64
CA ASP A 96 9.57 16.71 -0.89
C ASP A 96 10.50 17.40 0.14
N THR A 97 10.47 16.97 1.40
CA THR A 97 11.37 17.47 2.46
C THR A 97 12.83 17.15 2.15
N LEU A 98 13.13 15.87 1.82
CA LEU A 98 14.49 15.44 1.49
C LEU A 98 15.01 16.10 0.21
N ARG A 99 14.14 16.27 -0.80
CA ARG A 99 14.48 16.99 -2.02
C ARG A 99 14.87 18.44 -1.73
N THR A 100 14.11 19.11 -0.86
CA THR A 100 14.37 20.51 -0.49
C THR A 100 15.69 20.65 0.29
N GLN A 101 15.96 19.73 1.23
CA GLN A 101 17.24 19.69 1.95
C GLN A 101 18.43 19.49 1.02
N ARG A 102 18.31 18.59 0.02
CA ARG A 102 19.38 18.37 -0.97
C ARG A 102 19.65 19.60 -1.83
N LEU A 103 18.60 20.31 -2.27
CA LEU A 103 18.74 21.54 -3.04
C LEU A 103 19.43 22.64 -2.21
N GLY A 104 19.03 22.83 -0.95
CA GLY A 104 19.66 23.79 -0.05
C GLY A 104 21.14 23.47 0.22
N ALA A 105 21.49 22.19 0.37
CA ALA A 105 22.89 21.78 0.52
C ALA A 105 23.73 22.10 -0.74
N LEU A 106 23.18 21.88 -1.93
CA LEU A 106 23.84 22.23 -3.19
C LEU A 106 24.03 23.74 -3.35
N GLU A 107 23.02 24.54 -3.01
CA GLU A 107 23.10 26.01 -3.04
C GLU A 107 24.19 26.52 -2.09
N ALA A 108 24.28 25.99 -0.86
CA ALA A 108 25.32 26.36 0.10
C ALA A 108 26.73 26.06 -0.43
N THR A 109 26.93 24.89 -1.04
CA THR A 109 28.24 24.55 -1.64
C THR A 109 28.59 25.43 -2.85
N THR A 110 27.59 25.86 -3.61
CA THR A 110 27.79 26.72 -4.78
C THR A 110 28.13 28.15 -4.35
N LEU A 111 27.44 28.67 -3.33
CA LEU A 111 27.74 29.97 -2.74
C LEU A 111 29.13 30.00 -2.10
N LEU A 112 29.51 28.96 -1.37
CA LEU A 112 30.86 28.84 -0.80
C LEU A 112 31.94 28.83 -1.90
N ARG A 113 31.74 28.05 -2.97
CA ARG A 113 32.67 28.02 -4.10
C ARG A 113 32.84 29.40 -4.75
N ARG A 114 31.74 30.13 -4.92
CA ARG A 114 31.77 31.49 -5.48
C ARG A 114 32.53 32.46 -4.59
N VAL A 115 32.37 32.36 -3.27
CA VAL A 115 33.12 33.20 -2.31
C VAL A 115 34.62 32.87 -2.35
N ILE A 116 34.99 31.59 -2.48
CA ILE A 116 36.40 31.20 -2.59
C ILE A 116 37.02 31.72 -3.90
N GLU A 117 36.30 31.65 -5.03
CA GLU A 117 36.75 32.25 -6.30
C GLU A 117 36.95 33.77 -6.18
N GLU A 118 36.04 34.48 -5.52
CA GLU A 118 36.16 35.92 -5.34
C GLU A 118 37.36 36.30 -4.45
N ILE A 119 37.68 35.47 -3.45
CA ILE A 119 38.85 35.68 -2.58
C ILE A 119 40.15 35.38 -3.34
N ASP A 120 40.18 34.35 -4.18
CA ASP A 120 41.37 33.96 -4.96
C ASP A 120 41.72 34.99 -6.06
N VAL A 121 40.74 35.75 -6.55
CA VAL A 121 40.93 36.83 -7.54
C VAL A 121 41.42 38.14 -6.89
N ALA A 122 41.25 38.31 -5.58
CA ALA A 122 41.63 39.51 -4.85
C ALA A 122 43.08 39.49 -4.31
N VAL A 123 43.84 38.41 -4.54
CA VAL A 123 45.25 38.23 -4.14
C VAL A 123 46.15 38.24 -5.37
#